data_AF-A0A379GI32-F1
#
_entry.id   AF-A0A379GI32-F1
#
_cell.length_a   1.000
_cell.length_b   1.000
_cell.length_c   1.000
_cell.angle_alpha   90.00
_cell.angle_beta   90.00
_cell.angle_gamma   90.00
#
_symmetry.space_group_name_H-M   'P 1'
#
loop_
_entity.id
_entity.type
_entity.pdbx_description
1 polymer ?
#
loop_
_entity_poly.entity_id
_entity_poly.type
_entity_poly.pdbx_seq_one_letter_code
_entity_poly.pdbx_strand_id
1 'polypeptide(L)'
;MLPLVFGDISGTKPVLSRIHSECLTGDALFSLRCDCGFQLEAALSQISKEGRGVLLYHRQEGRNIGLLNKIRAYALQDQGLDTVEANLKLGFKADERDFTLCADMYNLLGIHEVRLLTNNPKKIEIMKEAGINVVERVPLIVGRNPSNAHYLDTKADKMGHMLFKKAQ
;
A
#
# COMPACT_ATOMS: atom_id res chain seq x y z
N MET A 1 8.70 -8.16 9.03
CA MET A 1 8.55 -7.72 7.62
C MET A 1 8.99 -8.86 6.71
N LEU A 2 8.38 -9.03 5.54
CA LEU A 2 8.77 -10.09 4.57
C LEU A 2 9.04 -9.46 3.19
N PRO A 3 10.26 -9.55 2.65
CA PRO A 3 10.54 -9.18 1.26
C PRO A 3 10.24 -10.35 0.31
N LEU A 4 9.60 -10.06 -0.81
CA LEU A 4 9.44 -10.97 -1.94
C LEU A 4 10.23 -10.41 -3.12
N VAL A 5 11.35 -11.04 -3.45
CA VAL A 5 12.24 -10.60 -4.53
C VAL A 5 11.94 -11.39 -5.80
N PHE A 6 11.83 -10.69 -6.93
CA PHE A 6 11.65 -11.30 -8.25
C PHE A 6 12.80 -10.88 -9.17
N GLY A 7 13.48 -11.86 -9.78
CA GLY A 7 14.65 -11.65 -10.62
C GLY A 7 15.90 -11.23 -9.84
N ASP A 8 16.90 -10.73 -10.56
CA ASP A 8 18.15 -10.21 -10.00
C ASP A 8 18.04 -8.71 -9.72
N ILE A 9 18.01 -8.35 -8.44
CA ILE A 9 17.92 -6.96 -7.98
C ILE A 9 19.29 -6.27 -7.81
N SER A 10 20.39 -6.96 -8.12
CA SER A 10 21.74 -6.39 -8.02
C SER A 10 21.99 -5.26 -9.04
N GLY A 11 23.15 -4.61 -8.89
CA GLY A 11 23.59 -3.51 -9.76
C GLY A 11 23.07 -2.13 -9.35
N THR A 12 23.31 -1.14 -10.21
CA THR A 12 23.06 0.28 -9.91
C THR A 12 21.71 0.80 -10.42
N LYS A 13 20.97 0.00 -11.20
CA LYS A 13 19.69 0.43 -11.77
C LYS A 13 18.62 0.52 -10.67
N PRO A 14 17.79 1.58 -10.65
CA PRO A 14 16.64 1.66 -9.75
C PRO A 14 15.76 0.40 -9.78
N VAL A 15 15.34 -0.08 -8.61
CA VAL A 15 14.55 -1.31 -8.48
C VAL A 15 13.07 -0.97 -8.42
N LEU A 16 12.24 -1.66 -9.23
CA LEU A 16 10.79 -1.57 -9.12
C LEU A 16 10.36 -2.17 -7.79
N SER A 17 9.66 -1.39 -6.97
CA SER A 17 9.27 -1.84 -5.65
C SER A 17 7.85 -1.48 -5.25
N ARG A 18 7.21 -2.38 -4.52
CA ARG A 18 5.94 -2.15 -3.84
C ARG A 18 6.11 -2.30 -2.33
N ILE A 19 5.70 -1.29 -1.56
CA ILE A 19 5.48 -1.42 -0.12
C ILE A 19 3.99 -1.69 0.13
N HIS A 20 3.66 -2.90 0.57
CA HIS A 20 2.30 -3.33 0.87
C HIS A 20 2.13 -3.46 2.38
N SER A 21 1.25 -2.65 2.99
CA SER A 21 0.89 -2.86 4.40
C SER A 21 -0.10 -4.00 4.49
N GLU A 22 0.21 -4.98 5.35
CA GLU A 22 -0.63 -6.15 5.61
C GLU A 22 -2.08 -5.77 5.88
N CYS A 23 -2.98 -6.50 5.22
CA CYS A 23 -4.41 -6.39 5.38
C CYS A 23 -5.04 -7.78 5.27
N LEU A 24 -5.06 -8.56 6.34
CA LEU A 24 -5.55 -9.95 6.36
C LEU A 24 -6.92 -10.10 5.69
N THR A 25 -7.83 -9.18 6.01
CA THR A 25 -9.20 -9.19 5.45
C THR A 25 -9.19 -9.11 3.92
N GLY A 26 -8.36 -8.22 3.35
CA GLY A 26 -8.29 -8.03 1.90
C GLY A 26 -7.38 -9.04 1.22
N ASP A 27 -6.24 -9.34 1.82
CA ASP A 27 -5.15 -10.08 1.22
C ASP A 27 -5.41 -11.61 1.23
N ALA A 28 -6.15 -12.12 2.21
CA ALA A 28 -6.40 -13.56 2.37
C ALA A 28 -7.89 -13.94 2.48
N LEU A 29 -8.75 -13.04 2.97
CA LEU A 29 -10.16 -13.34 3.24
C LEU A 29 -11.14 -12.74 2.21
N PHE A 30 -10.62 -12.30 1.04
CA PHE A 30 -11.42 -11.81 -0.08
C PHE A 30 -12.39 -10.66 0.27
N SER A 31 -12.06 -9.85 1.28
CA SER A 31 -12.90 -8.74 1.71
C SER A 31 -13.12 -7.72 0.59
N LEU A 32 -14.39 -7.46 0.28
CA LEU A 32 -14.80 -6.42 -0.66
C LEU A 32 -14.85 -5.01 -0.02
N ARG A 33 -14.68 -4.89 1.32
CA ARG A 33 -14.66 -3.60 2.03
C ARG A 33 -13.39 -2.77 1.75
N CYS A 34 -12.36 -3.37 1.15
CA CYS A 34 -11.10 -2.70 0.83
C CYS A 34 -10.50 -3.25 -0.46
N ASP A 35 -9.58 -2.51 -1.05
CA ASP A 35 -8.88 -2.87 -2.29
C ASP A 35 -7.52 -3.54 -2.07
N CYS A 36 -7.17 -3.91 -0.82
CA CYS A 36 -5.82 -4.39 -0.48
C CYS A 36 -5.43 -5.67 -1.24
N GLY A 37 -6.32 -6.68 -1.31
CA GLY A 37 -6.04 -7.91 -2.06
C GLY A 37 -5.78 -7.64 -3.55
N PHE A 38 -6.62 -6.82 -4.19
CA PHE A 38 -6.43 -6.42 -5.58
C PHE A 38 -5.12 -5.65 -5.80
N GLN A 39 -4.73 -4.80 -4.84
CA GLN A 39 -3.46 -4.07 -4.92
C GLN A 39 -2.25 -5.01 -4.76
N LEU A 40 -2.35 -6.02 -3.89
CA LEU A 40 -1.30 -7.03 -3.70
C LEU A 40 -1.09 -7.83 -4.98
N GLU A 41 -2.17 -8.37 -5.56
CA GLU A 41 -2.14 -9.14 -6.80
C GLU A 41 -1.60 -8.30 -7.97
N ALA A 42 -2.12 -7.07 -8.14
CA ALA A 42 -1.65 -6.17 -9.19
C ALA A 42 -0.16 -5.85 -9.07
N ALA A 43 0.34 -5.61 -7.86
CA ALA A 43 1.75 -5.32 -7.65
C ALA A 43 2.64 -6.52 -7.96
N LEU A 44 2.26 -7.72 -7.52
CA LEU A 44 2.98 -8.95 -7.86
C LEU A 44 2.99 -9.19 -9.37
N SER A 45 1.88 -8.96 -10.06
CA SER A 45 1.78 -9.08 -11.53
C SER A 45 2.65 -8.05 -12.27
N GLN A 46 2.69 -6.80 -11.80
CA GLN A 46 3.55 -5.77 -12.41
C GLN A 46 5.03 -6.06 -12.19
N ILE A 47 5.41 -6.48 -10.97
CA ILE A 47 6.79 -6.85 -10.64
C ILE A 47 7.25 -8.05 -11.48
N SER A 48 6.40 -9.07 -11.64
CA SER A 48 6.75 -10.23 -12.46
C SER A 48 6.89 -9.89 -13.94
N LYS A 49 6.05 -8.99 -14.47
CA LYS A 49 6.14 -8.48 -15.86
C LYS A 49 7.40 -7.64 -16.11
N GLU A 50 7.83 -6.84 -15.12
CA GLU A 50 9.09 -6.08 -15.19
C GLU A 50 10.30 -7.03 -15.22
N GLY A 51 10.19 -8.23 -14.63
CA GLY A 51 11.26 -9.22 -14.55
C GLY A 51 12.30 -8.93 -13.45
N ARG A 52 12.23 -7.76 -12.81
CA ARG A 52 13.11 -7.33 -11.72
C ARG A 52 12.37 -6.44 -10.73
N GLY A 53 12.23 -6.87 -9.49
CA GLY A 53 11.63 -6.01 -8.45
C GLY A 53 11.47 -6.67 -7.09
N VAL A 54 10.91 -5.92 -6.16
CA VAL A 54 10.67 -6.39 -4.79
C VAL A 54 9.30 -5.94 -4.28
N LEU A 55 8.61 -6.81 -3.55
CA LEU A 55 7.45 -6.44 -2.73
C LEU A 55 7.81 -6.57 -1.25
N LEU A 56 7.73 -5.47 -0.51
CA LEU A 56 7.84 -5.48 0.94
C LEU A 56 6.47 -5.66 1.55
N TYR A 57 6.22 -6.83 2.14
CA TYR A 57 5.03 -7.11 2.93
C TYR A 57 5.25 -6.61 4.37
N HIS A 58 4.79 -5.38 4.60
CA HIS A 58 4.94 -4.65 5.84
C HIS A 58 3.83 -5.04 6.82
N ARG A 59 4.20 -5.87 7.81
CA ARG A 59 3.29 -6.49 8.78
C ARG A 59 2.82 -5.53 9.89
N GLN A 60 2.18 -4.44 9.49
CA GLN A 60 1.54 -3.45 10.35
C GLN A 60 0.06 -3.31 9.99
N GLU A 61 -0.71 -4.33 10.37
CA GLU A 61 -2.14 -4.44 10.12
C GLU A 61 -2.93 -3.23 10.65
N GLY A 62 -3.96 -2.81 9.91
CA GLY A 62 -4.86 -1.73 10.35
C GLY A 62 -4.19 -0.37 10.49
N ARG A 63 -3.08 -0.09 9.78
CA ARG A 63 -2.22 1.09 10.02
C ARG A 63 -1.54 1.06 11.39
N ASN A 64 -1.06 -0.12 11.77
CA ASN A 64 -0.36 -0.41 13.02
C ASN A 64 -1.23 -0.40 14.29
N ILE A 65 -2.57 -0.35 14.17
CA ILE A 65 -3.48 -0.54 15.32
C ILE A 65 -3.81 -2.02 15.58
N GLY A 66 -3.46 -2.90 14.63
CA GLY A 66 -3.73 -4.34 14.70
C GLY A 66 -5.13 -4.76 14.22
N LEU A 67 -5.29 -6.06 13.96
CA LEU A 67 -6.51 -6.63 13.37
C LEU A 67 -7.75 -6.43 14.26
N LEU A 68 -7.63 -6.68 15.56
CA LEU A 68 -8.76 -6.57 16.49
C LEU A 68 -9.33 -5.15 16.53
N ASN A 69 -8.46 -4.15 16.57
CA ASN A 69 -8.88 -2.74 16.57
C ASN A 69 -9.42 -2.31 15.21
N LYS A 70 -8.89 -2.84 14.11
CA LYS A 70 -9.50 -2.66 12.78
C LYS A 70 -10.93 -3.21 12.71
N ILE A 71 -11.19 -4.38 13.28
CA ILE A 71 -12.56 -4.94 13.34
C ILE A 71 -13.46 -4.06 14.21
N ARG A 72 -12.98 -3.57 15.35
CA ARG A 72 -13.72 -2.59 16.19
C ARG A 72 -14.00 -1.30 15.43
N ALA A 73 -13.04 -0.80 14.66
CA ALA A 73 -13.21 0.39 13.83
C ALA A 73 -14.25 0.15 12.73
N TYR A 74 -14.31 -1.05 12.14
CA TYR A 74 -15.38 -1.43 11.22
C TYR A 74 -16.75 -1.48 11.88
N ALA A 75 -16.85 -2.01 13.11
CA ALA A 75 -18.11 -1.99 13.85
C ALA A 75 -18.60 -0.56 14.14
N LEU A 76 -17.69 0.38 14.38
CA LEU A 76 -18.03 1.81 14.53
C LEU A 76 -18.40 2.46 13.19
N GLN A 77 -17.74 2.09 12.09
CA GLN A 77 -18.10 2.57 10.75
C GLN A 77 -19.47 2.06 10.30
N ASP A 78 -19.82 0.82 10.66
CA ASP A 78 -21.16 0.25 10.42
C ASP A 78 -22.24 1.00 11.22
N GLN A 79 -21.86 1.80 12.23
CA GLN A 79 -22.74 2.72 12.98
C GLN A 79 -22.74 4.15 12.42
N GLY A 80 -22.03 4.40 11.31
CA GLY A 80 -22.04 5.68 10.59
C GLY A 80 -20.81 6.57 10.81
N LEU A 81 -19.83 6.16 11.63
CA LEU A 81 -18.60 6.93 11.80
C LEU A 81 -17.69 6.80 10.57
N ASP A 82 -16.91 7.83 10.26
CA ASP A 82 -15.84 7.70 9.29
C ASP A 82 -14.60 6.96 9.86
N THR A 83 -13.64 6.64 8.99
CA THR A 83 -12.42 5.91 9.40
C THR A 83 -11.55 6.68 10.41
N VAL A 84 -11.52 8.01 10.33
CA VAL A 84 -10.73 8.87 11.22
C VAL A 84 -11.42 8.96 12.58
N GLU A 85 -12.73 9.24 12.58
CA GLU A 85 -13.56 9.28 13.79
C GLU A 85 -13.54 7.96 14.55
N ALA A 86 -13.65 6.84 13.83
CA ALA A 86 -13.58 5.50 14.42
C ALA A 86 -12.22 5.26 15.10
N ASN A 87 -11.11 5.65 14.46
CA ASN A 87 -9.77 5.49 15.05
C ASN A 87 -9.57 6.40 16.27
N LEU A 88 -9.99 7.67 16.19
CA LEU A 88 -9.92 8.61 17.31
C LEU A 88 -10.75 8.14 18.50
N LYS A 89 -11.95 7.61 18.25
CA LYS A 89 -12.83 7.03 19.29
C LYS A 89 -12.22 5.80 19.94
N LEU A 90 -11.36 5.08 19.24
CA LEU A 90 -10.59 3.95 19.75
C LEU A 90 -9.25 4.37 20.40
N GLY A 91 -8.92 5.66 20.41
CA GLY A 91 -7.71 6.21 21.03
C GLY A 91 -6.45 6.16 20.15
N PHE A 92 -6.59 5.97 18.84
CA PHE A 92 -5.47 5.90 17.89
C PHE A 92 -5.38 7.13 17.00
N LYS A 93 -4.17 7.45 16.52
CA LYS A 93 -4.01 8.41 15.41
C LYS A 93 -4.58 7.84 14.11
N ALA A 94 -4.70 8.70 13.10
CA ALA A 94 -5.16 8.30 11.77
C ALA A 94 -4.21 7.28 11.08
N ASP A 95 -2.92 7.30 11.41
CA ASP A 95 -1.89 6.40 10.89
C ASP A 95 -0.74 6.30 11.92
N GLU A 96 -0.44 5.11 12.41
CA GLU A 96 0.66 4.85 13.37
C GLU A 96 1.76 3.99 12.72
N ARG A 97 1.80 3.94 11.38
CA ARG A 97 2.78 3.12 10.67
C ARG A 97 4.17 3.73 10.72
N ASP A 98 5.14 2.86 10.88
CA ASP A 98 6.56 3.21 10.82
C ASP A 98 7.19 2.63 9.56
N PHE A 99 7.51 3.52 8.62
CA PHE A 99 8.12 3.14 7.35
C PHE A 99 9.65 3.12 7.39
N THR A 100 10.29 3.50 8.49
CA THR A 100 11.76 3.40 8.64
C THR A 100 12.21 1.94 8.56
N LEU A 101 11.40 1.01 9.06
CA LEU A 101 11.58 -0.44 8.87
C LEU A 101 11.66 -0.86 7.39
N CYS A 102 10.97 -0.14 6.49
CA CYS A 102 11.04 -0.42 5.06
C CYS A 102 12.38 0.06 4.48
N ALA A 103 12.90 1.20 4.96
CA ALA A 103 14.22 1.70 4.59
C ALA A 103 15.33 0.72 5.04
N ASP A 104 15.25 0.22 6.28
CA ASP A 104 16.18 -0.81 6.79
C ASP A 104 16.17 -2.06 5.91
N MET A 105 14.99 -2.51 5.49
CA MET A 105 14.86 -3.66 4.61
C MET A 105 15.48 -3.43 3.22
N TYR A 106 15.32 -2.23 2.64
CA TYR A 106 16.01 -1.91 1.38
C TYR A 106 17.52 -1.90 1.55
N ASN A 107 18.03 -1.36 2.66
CA ASN A 107 19.46 -1.37 2.96
C ASN A 107 20.01 -2.79 3.10
N LEU A 108 19.30 -3.68 3.79
CA LEU A 108 19.67 -5.10 3.92
C LEU A 108 19.64 -5.84 2.57
N LEU A 109 18.79 -5.42 1.65
CA LEU A 109 18.72 -5.96 0.29
C LEU A 109 19.72 -5.30 -0.69
N GLY A 110 20.49 -4.30 -0.25
CA GLY A 110 21.40 -3.54 -1.11
C GLY A 110 20.69 -2.65 -2.15
N ILE A 111 19.45 -2.23 -1.89
CA ILE A 111 18.66 -1.40 -2.79
C ILE A 111 18.82 0.07 -2.41
N HIS A 112 19.43 0.86 -3.30
CA HIS A 112 19.72 2.28 -3.06
C HIS A 112 18.79 3.26 -3.77
N GLU A 113 18.17 2.85 -4.89
CA GLU A 113 17.25 3.68 -5.67
C GLU A 113 15.97 2.89 -5.96
N VAL A 114 14.83 3.49 -5.64
CA VAL A 114 13.52 2.82 -5.71
C VAL A 114 12.60 3.49 -6.74
N ARG A 115 12.05 2.69 -7.63
CA ARG A 115 10.90 3.05 -8.47
C ARG A 115 9.63 2.56 -7.77
N LEU A 116 8.91 3.46 -7.10
CA LEU A 116 7.86 3.08 -6.16
C LEU A 116 6.49 2.91 -6.84
N LEU A 117 5.92 1.72 -6.71
CA LEU A 117 4.56 1.37 -7.15
C LEU A 117 3.49 1.96 -6.21
N THR A 118 2.96 3.13 -6.57
CA THR A 118 1.91 3.83 -5.81
C THR A 118 1.07 4.80 -6.64
N ASN A 119 -0.23 4.86 -6.33
CA ASN A 119 -1.15 5.88 -6.82
C ASN A 119 -1.37 7.02 -5.82
N ASN A 120 -0.86 6.90 -4.60
CA ASN A 120 -0.95 7.92 -3.58
C ASN A 120 0.33 8.80 -3.61
N PRO A 121 0.25 10.08 -4.03
CA PRO A 121 1.41 10.97 -4.03
C PRO A 121 1.94 11.25 -2.63
N LYS A 122 1.07 11.37 -1.60
CA LYS A 122 1.51 11.56 -0.20
C LYS A 122 2.39 10.41 0.29
N LYS A 123 2.16 9.20 -0.22
CA LYS A 123 3.00 8.04 0.13
C LYS A 123 4.45 8.21 -0.31
N ILE A 124 4.71 8.94 -1.41
CA ILE A 124 6.07 9.19 -1.89
C ILE A 124 6.82 10.04 -0.89
N GLU A 125 6.20 11.14 -0.43
CA GLU A 125 6.80 12.04 0.55
C GLU A 125 7.05 11.31 1.88
N ILE A 126 6.08 10.53 2.38
CA ILE A 126 6.27 9.71 3.60
C ILE A 126 7.43 8.72 3.44
N MET A 127 7.59 8.11 2.25
CA MET A 127 8.70 7.16 2.02
C MET A 127 10.05 7.89 2.04
N LYS A 128 10.14 9.08 1.44
CA LYS A 128 11.35 9.91 1.45
C LYS A 128 11.72 10.35 2.88
N GLU A 129 10.73 10.81 3.65
CA GLU A 129 10.91 11.16 5.06
C GLU A 129 11.38 9.98 5.91
N ALA A 130 10.93 8.77 5.57
CA ALA A 130 11.37 7.53 6.22
C ALA A 130 12.78 7.05 5.78
N GLY A 131 13.48 7.80 4.93
CA GLY A 131 14.83 7.48 4.48
C GLY A 131 14.91 6.63 3.20
N ILE A 132 13.82 6.49 2.45
CA ILE A 132 13.77 5.69 1.22
C ILE A 132 14.00 6.61 0.01
N ASN A 133 15.06 6.35 -0.75
CA ASN A 133 15.40 7.11 -1.95
C ASN A 133 14.50 6.73 -3.14
N VAL A 134 13.33 7.36 -3.23
CA VAL A 134 12.37 7.17 -4.33
C VAL A 134 12.74 8.08 -5.49
N VAL A 135 13.27 7.49 -6.57
CA VAL A 135 13.73 8.20 -7.78
C VAL A 135 12.65 8.29 -8.86
N GLU A 136 11.66 7.39 -8.82
CA GLU A 136 10.56 7.35 -9.79
C GLU A 136 9.26 6.90 -9.10
N ARG A 137 8.14 7.50 -9.50
CA ARG A 137 6.81 6.98 -9.17
C ARG A 137 6.28 6.16 -10.33
N VAL A 138 5.96 4.90 -10.07
CA VAL A 138 5.29 4.02 -11.03
C VAL A 138 3.82 3.85 -10.61
N PRO A 139 2.83 4.10 -11.49
CA PRO A 139 1.43 3.86 -11.18
C PRO A 139 1.14 2.38 -10.92
N LEU A 140 0.38 2.09 -9.86
CA LEU A 140 -0.15 0.76 -9.62
C LEU A 140 -1.43 0.56 -10.42
N ILE A 141 -1.42 -0.34 -11.40
CA ILE A 141 -2.58 -0.62 -12.25
C ILE A 141 -3.44 -1.69 -11.56
N VAL A 142 -4.44 -1.23 -10.80
CA VAL A 142 -5.49 -2.08 -10.26
C VAL A 142 -6.70 -2.08 -11.19
N GLY A 143 -7.19 -3.26 -11.56
CA GLY A 143 -8.38 -3.39 -12.40
C GLY A 143 -9.61 -2.75 -11.75
N ARG A 144 -10.37 -1.96 -12.52
CA ARG A 144 -11.71 -1.48 -12.11
C ARG A 144 -12.72 -2.60 -12.35
N ASN A 145 -13.46 -2.97 -11.32
CA ASN A 145 -14.64 -3.84 -11.40
C ASN A 145 -15.88 -3.11 -10.83
N PRO A 146 -17.11 -3.55 -11.13
CA PRO A 146 -18.33 -2.86 -10.69
C PRO A 146 -18.43 -2.70 -9.16
N SER A 147 -17.86 -3.63 -8.39
CA SER A 147 -17.91 -3.63 -6.93
C SER A 147 -16.87 -2.70 -6.28
N ASN A 148 -15.77 -2.36 -6.97
CA ASN A 148 -14.71 -1.50 -6.46
C ASN A 148 -14.77 -0.06 -7.01
N ALA A 149 -15.62 0.20 -8.00
CA ALA A 149 -15.73 1.50 -8.67
C ALA A 149 -16.04 2.64 -7.68
N HIS A 150 -17.10 2.49 -6.87
CA HIS A 150 -17.52 3.54 -5.93
C HIS A 150 -16.48 3.83 -4.83
N TYR A 151 -15.74 2.80 -4.39
CA TYR A 151 -14.66 2.93 -3.42
C TYR A 151 -13.43 3.64 -4.02
N LEU A 152 -13.07 3.30 -5.26
CA LEU A 152 -11.98 3.94 -5.99
C LEU A 152 -12.29 5.42 -6.26
N ASP A 153 -13.54 5.75 -6.61
CA ASP A 153 -14.00 7.13 -6.82
C ASP A 153 -13.90 7.94 -5.52
N THR A 154 -14.35 7.39 -4.39
CA THR A 154 -14.24 8.04 -3.08
C THR A 154 -12.77 8.32 -2.69
N LYS A 155 -11.84 7.41 -3.02
CA LYS A 155 -10.40 7.60 -2.79
C LYS A 155 -9.78 8.67 -3.69
N ALA A 156 -10.19 8.74 -4.95
CA ALA A 156 -9.74 9.79 -5.86
C ALA A 156 -10.19 11.17 -5.33
N ASP A 157 -11.48 11.30 -4.99
CA ASP A 157 -12.09 12.59 -4.62
C ASP A 157 -11.67 13.07 -3.22
N LYS A 158 -11.62 12.18 -2.21
CA LYS A 158 -11.31 12.58 -0.82
C LYS A 158 -9.85 12.46 -0.42
N MET A 159 -9.07 11.57 -1.06
CA MET A 159 -7.69 11.29 -0.65
C MET A 159 -6.64 11.69 -1.70
N GLY A 160 -7.05 12.28 -2.83
CA GLY A 160 -6.15 12.78 -3.88
C GLY A 160 -5.40 11.67 -4.63
N HIS A 161 -5.96 10.46 -4.68
CA HIS A 161 -5.36 9.35 -5.42
C HIS A 161 -5.42 9.61 -6.93
N MET A 162 -4.27 9.53 -7.62
CA MET A 162 -4.20 9.63 -9.08
C MET A 162 -4.59 8.30 -9.71
N LEU A 163 -5.89 8.12 -9.98
CA LEU A 163 -6.42 6.95 -10.67
C LEU A 163 -6.56 7.21 -12.17
N PHE A 164 -6.31 6.20 -13.01
CA PHE A 164 -6.49 6.31 -14.45
C PHE A 164 -7.97 6.59 -14.81
N LYS A 165 -8.21 7.60 -15.65
CA LYS A 165 -9.35 7.60 -16.57
C LYS A 165 -9.02 6.65 -17.72
N LYS A 166 -10.01 5.86 -18.16
CA LYS A 166 -9.89 4.95 -19.31
C LYS A 166 -9.20 5.68 -20.48
N ALA A 167 -8.22 5.02 -21.11
CA ALA A 167 -8.07 5.18 -22.55
C ALA A 167 -9.35 4.62 -23.18
N GLN A 168 -9.95 5.41 -24.07
CA GLN A 168 -11.17 5.10 -24.80
C GLN A 168 -11.06 3.76 -25.52
#